data_AF-A0A5X9QI15-F1
#
_entry.id   AF-A0A5X9QI15-F1
#
_cell.length_a   1.000
_cell.length_b   1.000
_cell.length_c   1.000
_cell.angle_alpha   90.00
_cell.angle_beta   90.00
_cell.angle_gamma   90.00
#
_symmetry.space_group_name_H-M   'P 1'
#
loop_
_entity.id
_entity.type
_entity.pdbx_description
1 polymer ?
#
loop_
_entity_poly.entity_id
_entity_poly.type
_entity_poly.pdbx_seq_one_letter_code
_entity_poly.pdbx_strand_id
1 'polypeptide(L)' 'MKITADQFVTRSGRRVLTDDGQQGMGGERGIGSTTERKQGQVAAAIYANCAELDNNQLDEIIEWVRLFKC' A
#
# COMPACT_ATOMS: atom_id res chain seq x y z
N MET A 1 -8.40 7.25 10.33
CA MET A 1 -7.83 5.95 10.75
C MET A 1 -6.31 6.05 10.68
N LYS A 2 -5.59 5.66 11.73
CA LYS A 2 -4.12 5.68 11.72
C LYS A 2 -3.60 4.62 10.75
N ILE A 3 -2.69 5.04 9.88
CA ILE A 3 -2.04 4.14 8.92
C ILE A 3 -0.88 3.42 9.59
N THR A 4 -0.80 2.10 9.39
CA THR A 4 0.31 1.26 9.83
C THR A 4 0.79 0.35 8.71
N ALA A 5 2.08 -0.03 8.71
CA ALA A 5 2.68 -0.76 7.60
C ALA A 5 2.08 -2.18 7.40
N ASP A 6 1.52 -2.78 8.45
CA ASP A 6 0.91 -4.10 8.45
C ASP A 6 -0.48 -4.14 7.80
N GLN A 7 -1.14 -2.99 7.64
CA GLN A 7 -2.45 -2.88 6.98
C GLN A 7 -2.36 -3.11 5.46
N PHE A 8 -1.21 -2.85 4.85
CA PHE A 8 -1.00 -3.00 3.41
C PHE A 8 -0.63 -4.44 3.08
N VAL A 9 -1.62 -5.21 2.64
CA VAL A 9 -1.46 -6.62 2.28
C VAL A 9 -1.93 -6.92 0.85
N THR A 10 -1.36 -7.95 0.25
CA THR A 10 -1.85 -8.53 -1.00
C THR A 10 -3.19 -9.23 -0.79
N ARG A 11 -3.82 -9.66 -1.88
CA ARG A 11 -5.03 -10.51 -1.84
C ARG A 11 -4.82 -11.81 -1.03
N SER A 12 -3.60 -12.33 -0.97
CA SER A 12 -3.26 -13.53 -0.18
C SER A 12 -2.92 -13.22 1.28
N GLY A 13 -3.02 -11.95 1.72
CA GLY A 13 -2.74 -11.54 3.08
C GLY A 13 -1.26 -11.29 3.39
N ARG A 14 -0.37 -11.30 2.37
CA ARG A 14 1.05 -11.03 2.58
C ARG A 14 1.30 -9.52 2.61
N ARG A 15 2.04 -9.02 3.59
CA ARG A 15 2.41 -7.60 3.67
C ARG A 15 3.20 -7.15 2.44
N VAL A 16 2.92 -5.95 1.94
CA VAL A 16 3.64 -5.31 0.80
C VAL A 16 4.62 -4.22 1.24
N LEU A 17 4.81 -4.08 2.55
CA LEU A 17 5.78 -3.17 3.16
C LEU A 17 6.67 -3.92 4.16
N THR A 18 7.84 -3.35 4.39
CA THR A 18 8.70 -3.66 5.53
C THR A 18 8.17 -3.03 6.82
N ASP A 19 8.80 -3.32 7.95
CA ASP A 19 8.40 -2.75 9.26
C ASP A 19 8.63 -1.25 9.34
N ASP A 20 9.60 -0.72 8.59
CA ASP A 20 9.86 0.72 8.45
C ASP A 20 9.06 1.38 7.31
N GLY A 21 8.06 0.68 6.76
CA GLY A 21 7.14 1.23 5.75
C GLY A 21 7.74 1.41 4.35
N GLN A 22 8.89 0.78 4.08
CA GLN A 22 9.50 0.76 2.75
C GLN A 22 8.90 -0.35 1.88
N GLN A 23 9.03 -0.20 0.57
CA GLN A 23 8.62 -1.24 -0.37
C GLN A 23 9.36 -2.56 -0.11
N GLY A 24 8.62 -3.64 0.09
CA GLY A 24 9.13 -4.98 0.37
C GLY A 24 8.01 -6.01 0.34
N MET A 25 8.28 -7.24 0.75
CA MET A 25 7.26 -8.28 0.84
C MET A 25 7.43 -9.12 2.10
N GLY A 26 6.39 -9.18 2.92
CA GLY A 26 6.41 -9.90 4.19
C GLY A 26 7.46 -9.40 5.16
N GLY A 27 7.76 -8.10 5.17
CA GLY A 27 8.83 -7.53 6.01
C GLY A 27 10.19 -7.40 5.30
N GLU A 28 10.41 -8.08 4.17
CA GLU A 28 11.73 -8.17 3.52
C GLU A 28 11.86 -7.21 2.32
N ARG A 29 12.95 -6.44 2.25
CA ARG A 29 13.21 -5.49 1.16
C ARG A 29 13.56 -6.20 -0.16
N GLY A 30 13.16 -5.62 -1.28
CA GLY A 30 13.61 -6.04 -2.62
C GLY A 30 12.99 -7.31 -3.17
N ILE A 31 12.11 -7.97 -2.42
CA ILE A 31 11.40 -9.19 -2.81
C ILE A 31 10.03 -8.84 -3.40
N GLY A 32 9.49 -9.76 -4.22
CA GLY A 32 8.17 -9.65 -4.81
C GLY A 32 8.20 -9.65 -6.34
N SER A 33 7.12 -10.16 -6.94
CA SER A 33 6.81 -10.01 -8.35
C SER A 33 6.75 -8.54 -8.76
N THR A 34 6.77 -8.29 -10.07
CA THR A 34 6.61 -6.93 -10.60
C THR A 34 5.33 -6.27 -10.08
N THR A 35 4.22 -7.00 -10.03
CA THR A 35 2.94 -6.55 -9.48
C THR A 35 3.03 -6.19 -8.00
N GLU A 36 3.61 -7.07 -7.17
CA GLU A 36 3.77 -6.84 -5.73
C GLU A 36 4.67 -5.63 -5.45
N ARG A 37 5.74 -5.45 -6.23
CA ARG A 37 6.60 -4.27 -6.12
C ARG A 37 5.85 -2.98 -6.43
N LYS A 38 4.96 -2.97 -7.43
CA LYS A 38 4.11 -1.81 -7.74
C LYS A 38 3.10 -1.52 -6.63
N GLN A 39 2.49 -2.55 -6.03
CA GLN A 39 1.62 -2.41 -4.88
C GLN A 39 2.36 -1.79 -3.68
N GLY A 40 3.56 -2.31 -3.38
CA GLY A 40 4.40 -1.79 -2.30
C GLY A 40 4.86 -0.34 -2.55
N GLN A 41 5.07 0.09 -3.80
CA GLN A 41 5.38 1.48 -4.12
C GLN A 41 4.22 2.43 -3.76
N VAL A 42 2.99 2.06 -4.12
CA VAL A 42 1.79 2.85 -3.77
C VAL A 42 1.57 2.84 -2.26
N ALA A 43 1.69 1.68 -1.62
CA ALA A 43 1.56 1.55 -0.17
C ALA A 43 2.60 2.39 0.59
N ALA A 44 3.85 2.41 0.13
CA ALA A 44 4.92 3.19 0.75
C ALA A 44 4.65 4.71 0.60
N ALA A 45 4.12 5.13 -0.55
CA ALA A 45 3.73 6.52 -0.76
C ALA A 45 2.60 6.94 0.19
N ILE A 46 1.58 6.09 0.36
CA ILE A 46 0.49 6.34 1.31
C ILE A 46 1.04 6.39 2.74
N TYR A 47 1.84 5.40 3.14
CA TYR A 47 2.43 5.33 4.48
C TYR A 47 3.30 6.55 4.82
N ALA A 48 4.10 7.04 3.86
CA ALA A 48 5.01 8.15 4.09
C ALA A 48 4.31 9.53 4.10
N ASN A 49 3.18 9.69 3.40
CA ASN A 49 2.56 11.00 3.18
C ASN A 49 1.19 11.17 3.85
N CYS A 50 0.55 10.07 4.26
CA CYS A 50 -0.77 10.09 4.88
C CYS A 50 -0.67 9.51 6.29
N ALA A 51 -0.52 10.36 7.30
CA ALA A 51 -0.49 9.91 8.70
C ALA A 51 -1.82 9.23 9.10
N GLU A 52 -2.92 9.77 8.58
CA GLU A 52 -4.27 9.25 8.77
C GLU A 52 -5.08 9.43 7.48
N LEU A 53 -5.94 8.46 7.19
CA LEU A 53 -7.00 8.58 6.19
C LEU A 53 -8.34 8.16 6.81
N ASP A 54 -9.41 8.89 6.53
CA ASP A 54 -10.77 8.42 6.79
C ASP A 54 -11.34 7.63 5.60
N ASN A 55 -12.52 7.03 5.80
CA ASN A 55 -13.14 6.18 4.78
C ASN A 55 -13.51 6.97 3.52
N ASN A 56 -13.96 8.22 3.66
CA ASN A 56 -14.34 9.03 2.50
C ASN A 56 -13.11 9.34 1.64
N GLN A 57 -11.97 9.67 2.28
CA GLN A 57 -10.71 9.89 1.58
C GLN A 57 -10.19 8.63 0.88
N LEU A 58 -10.36 7.45 1.51
CA LEU A 58 -10.01 6.18 0.90
C LEU A 58 -10.90 5.86 -0.31
N ASP A 59 -12.21 6.10 -0.20
CA ASP A 59 -13.15 5.88 -1.29
C ASP A 59 -12.82 6.75 -2.52
N GLU A 60 -12.46 8.03 -2.32
CA GLU A 60 -12.02 8.93 -3.39
C GLU A 60 -10.72 8.43 -4.07
N ILE A 61 -9.75 7.94 -3.31
CA ILE A 61 -8.51 7.37 -3.86
C ILE A 61 -8.82 6.11 -4.69
N ILE A 62 -9.68 5.24 -4.18
CA ILE A 62 -10.11 4.02 -4.89
C ILE A 62 -10.83 4.39 -6.19
N GLU A 63 -11.69 5.40 -6.16
CA GLU A 63 -12.43 5.84 -7.34
C GLU A 63 -11.51 6.46 -8.39
N TRP A 64 -10.52 7.26 -8.00
CA TRP A 64 -9.49 7.75 -8.92
C TRP A 64 -8.76 6.61 -9.64
N VAL A 65 -8.37 5.55 -8.91
CA VAL A 65 -7.72 4.37 -9.50
C VAL A 65 -8.65 3.63 -10.45
N ARG A 66 -9.95 3.53 -10.14
CA ARG A 66 -10.95 2.93 -11.03
C ARG A 66 -11.11 3.73 -12.32
N LEU A 67 -11.20 5.06 -12.23
CA LEU A 67 -11.34 5.94 -13.39
C LEU A 67 -10.09 5.97 -14.28
N PHE A 68 -8.90 5.86 -13.69
CA PHE A 68 -7.63 5.77 -14.44
C PHE A 68 -7.48 4.44 -15.20
N LYS A 69 -8.07 3.36 -14.68
CA LYS A 69 -7.99 2.03 -15.28
C LYS A 69 -8.86 1.97 -16.53
N CYS A 70 -8.22 1.87 -17.70
CA CYS A 70 -8.87 1.57 -18.97
C CYS A 70 -9.25 0.09 -19.12
#